data_AF-L1JPN9-F1
#
_entry.id   AF-L1JPN9-F1
#
_cell.length_a   1.000
_cell.length_b   1.000
_cell.length_c   1.000
_cell.angle_alpha   90.00
_cell.angle_beta   90.00
_cell.angle_gamma   90.00
#
_symmetry.space_group_name_H-M   'P 1'
#
loop_
_entity.id
_entity.type
_entity.pdbx_description
1 polymer ?
#
loop_
_entity_poly.entity_id
_entity_poly.type
_entity_poly.pdbx_seq_one_letter_code
_entity_poly.pdbx_strand_id
1 'polypeptide(L)'
;MLDPPISLEYTHPSSLPELRPVALLRLGASSAEGQGDRTAAPAEALPGSCGRPVRRAAARVLPGVPLSTGTMRVRLDSNGSDNYKEASRLYRRTIFTSDDWLTFRSTERLFSNLSTMFTSGIIRGLWVEVGVVTLTALLAYFTNAAILNGLIPDVPRDGTFMLALPTLPFQLSSPALALLLVFRTNTVYARWNEARCNWMRIEHLCSNIARQGMSYLEKEYREEHARRVVALSHVLKDHFRHDPDEEQKLKSKLTQLLGRKESERIMSSSVRPVQALADITRIVRRSQEIDGSTKARFDLHLDELTSAWVACDRLQKMPVPLVYTRHTGRFLALWILLLPFALVKELGDSFLMVPVCSLVGVFFFGIEELGVQIEEPFSILPLEDYVDCIERNEKPSDPVVGEDAEPWN
;
A
#
# COMPACT_ATOMS: atom_id res chain seq x y z
N MET A 1 43.91 -2.98 37.80
CA MET A 1 43.38 -4.25 37.28
C MET A 1 42.28 -3.90 36.31
N LEU A 2 42.62 -3.91 35.02
CA LEU A 2 41.74 -3.67 33.89
C LEU A 2 41.53 -5.04 33.25
N ASP A 3 40.29 -5.52 33.20
CA ASP A 3 39.95 -6.73 32.46
C ASP A 3 39.81 -6.42 30.96
N PRO A 4 40.24 -7.32 30.06
CA PRO A 4 40.24 -7.08 28.62
C PRO A 4 38.85 -7.33 27.98
N PRO A 5 38.59 -6.80 26.77
CA PRO A 5 37.32 -6.97 26.09
C PRO A 5 37.20 -8.35 25.40
N ILE A 6 36.02 -8.94 25.53
CA ILE A 6 35.60 -10.21 24.93
C ILE A 6 35.51 -10.05 23.40
N SER A 7 36.24 -10.90 22.67
CA SER A 7 36.19 -11.02 21.21
C SER A 7 34.99 -11.87 20.79
N LEU A 8 34.11 -11.35 19.94
CA LEU A 8 33.03 -12.12 19.29
C LEU A 8 33.55 -12.66 17.95
N GLU A 9 33.74 -13.97 17.90
CA GLU A 9 34.17 -14.73 16.73
C GLU A 9 32.95 -15.02 15.83
N TYR A 10 32.95 -14.50 14.61
CA TYR A 10 31.85 -14.63 13.64
C TYR A 10 32.15 -15.82 12.70
N THR A 11 31.50 -16.95 12.92
CA THR A 11 31.62 -18.14 12.05
C THR A 11 30.66 -18.03 10.85
N HIS A 12 31.22 -17.94 9.64
CA HIS A 12 30.50 -18.08 8.37
C HIS A 12 30.06 -19.54 8.13
N PRO A 13 28.81 -19.81 7.71
CA PRO A 13 28.47 -21.08 7.07
C PRO A 13 28.57 -20.97 5.55
N SER A 14 29.56 -21.66 4.99
CA SER A 14 29.76 -21.97 3.59
C SER A 14 28.82 -23.09 3.10
N SER A 15 28.51 -23.06 1.80
CA SER A 15 27.89 -24.10 0.95
C SER A 15 26.35 -24.05 0.73
N LEU A 16 25.97 -23.61 -0.48
CA LEU A 16 24.70 -23.92 -1.14
C LEU A 16 25.05 -24.51 -2.53
N PRO A 17 24.42 -25.61 -2.97
CA PRO A 17 24.73 -26.24 -4.26
C PRO A 17 24.05 -25.54 -5.44
N GLU A 18 24.77 -25.50 -6.56
CA GLU A 18 24.39 -24.92 -7.86
C GLU A 18 23.15 -25.60 -8.48
N LEU A 19 22.20 -24.80 -8.98
CA LEU A 19 21.09 -25.25 -9.82
C LEU A 19 21.29 -24.74 -11.27
N ARG A 20 21.35 -25.68 -12.22
CA ARG A 20 21.47 -25.41 -13.67
C ARG A 20 20.11 -25.05 -14.29
N PRO A 21 20.05 -24.13 -15.28
CA PRO A 21 18.79 -23.76 -15.94
C PRO A 21 18.37 -24.76 -17.03
N VAL A 22 17.08 -25.15 -17.01
CA VAL A 22 16.42 -25.96 -18.05
C VAL A 22 15.72 -25.06 -19.07
N ALA A 23 15.78 -25.48 -20.33
CA ALA A 23 15.51 -24.75 -21.55
C ALA A 23 14.05 -24.28 -21.76
N LEU A 24 13.93 -23.09 -22.33
CA LEU A 24 12.73 -22.47 -22.91
C LEU A 24 12.39 -23.11 -24.27
N LEU A 25 11.17 -23.62 -24.43
CA LEU A 25 10.58 -23.94 -25.73
C LEU A 25 9.54 -22.88 -26.11
N ARG A 26 9.82 -22.18 -27.21
CA ARG A 26 8.92 -21.30 -27.97
C ARG A 26 7.82 -22.11 -28.64
N LEU A 27 6.61 -21.56 -28.69
CA LEU A 27 5.55 -21.70 -29.71
C LEU A 27 4.44 -20.73 -29.24
N GLY A 28 3.80 -19.85 -30.00
CA GLY A 28 3.75 -19.49 -31.41
C GLY A 28 2.60 -18.48 -31.49
N ALA A 29 2.84 -17.30 -32.05
CA ALA A 29 1.82 -16.27 -32.22
C ALA A 29 0.81 -16.70 -33.31
N SER A 30 -0.48 -16.42 -33.09
CA SER A 30 -1.43 -16.21 -34.19
C SER A 30 -2.47 -15.17 -33.79
N SER A 31 -2.49 -14.12 -34.58
CA SER A 31 -3.45 -13.02 -34.62
C SER A 31 -4.81 -13.51 -35.15
N ALA A 32 -5.91 -12.91 -34.68
CA ALA A 32 -7.13 -12.72 -35.47
C ALA A 32 -8.03 -11.65 -34.83
N GLU A 33 -8.17 -10.55 -35.56
CA GLU A 33 -9.13 -9.45 -35.37
C GLU A 33 -10.59 -9.92 -35.47
N GLY A 34 -11.52 -9.17 -34.88
CA GLY A 34 -12.96 -9.39 -35.02
C GLY A 34 -13.81 -8.30 -34.37
N GLN A 35 -14.13 -7.28 -35.15
CA GLN A 35 -14.85 -6.04 -34.86
C GLN A 35 -16.39 -6.21 -34.76
N GLY A 36 -17.06 -5.35 -33.98
CA GLY A 36 -18.48 -4.96 -34.13
C GLY A 36 -19.47 -5.78 -33.29
N ASP A 37 -20.59 -5.26 -32.80
CA ASP A 37 -21.25 -3.98 -33.04
C ASP A 37 -22.28 -3.73 -31.92
N ARG A 38 -22.65 -2.45 -31.74
CA ARG A 38 -23.64 -1.96 -30.77
C ARG A 38 -25.06 -2.09 -31.30
N THR A 39 -26.01 -2.39 -30.41
CA THR A 39 -27.42 -1.94 -30.37
C THR A 39 -28.05 -2.57 -29.11
N ALA A 40 -29.10 -2.11 -28.43
CA ALA A 40 -29.79 -0.84 -28.22
C ALA A 40 -30.84 -1.12 -27.10
N ALA A 41 -30.85 -0.34 -26.00
CA ALA A 41 -31.95 0.16 -25.12
C ALA A 41 -33.28 -0.65 -24.89
N PRO A 42 -34.22 -0.18 -24.04
CA PRO A 42 -34.20 0.32 -22.64
C PRO A 42 -35.27 -0.37 -21.74
N ALA A 43 -35.30 -0.12 -20.42
CA ALA A 43 -36.49 -0.36 -19.59
C ALA A 43 -36.53 0.52 -18.33
N GLU A 44 -37.75 0.87 -17.94
CA GLU A 44 -38.20 2.02 -17.15
C GLU A 44 -38.18 1.89 -15.61
N ALA A 45 -38.20 3.08 -14.98
CA ALA A 45 -38.99 3.54 -13.83
C ALA A 45 -38.73 3.11 -12.36
N LEU A 46 -38.60 4.19 -11.56
CA LEU A 46 -38.62 4.43 -10.09
C LEU A 46 -39.99 4.04 -9.42
N PRO A 47 -40.34 4.31 -8.12
CA PRO A 47 -39.70 5.19 -7.09
C PRO A 47 -39.81 4.78 -5.59
N GLY A 48 -39.20 5.59 -4.70
CA GLY A 48 -39.86 6.07 -3.47
C GLY A 48 -39.36 5.59 -2.09
N SER A 49 -38.66 6.47 -1.34
CA SER A 49 -39.11 7.04 -0.03
C SER A 49 -38.46 6.35 1.20
N CYS A 50 -38.25 6.91 2.39
CA CYS A 50 -38.16 8.25 3.00
C CYS A 50 -37.75 8.01 4.49
N GLY A 51 -37.09 8.96 5.18
CA GLY A 51 -37.24 9.13 6.65
C GLY A 51 -36.07 8.76 7.59
N ARG A 52 -35.43 9.79 8.16
CA ARG A 52 -34.54 9.80 9.36
C ARG A 52 -35.37 9.83 10.68
N PRO A 53 -34.81 10.14 11.87
CA PRO A 53 -33.85 9.40 12.72
C PRO A 53 -34.38 9.21 14.16
N VAL A 54 -33.78 8.34 14.99
CA VAL A 54 -34.09 8.26 16.44
C VAL A 54 -32.88 8.60 17.30
N ARG A 55 -33.13 9.45 18.32
CA ARG A 55 -32.19 10.08 19.25
C ARG A 55 -32.08 9.32 20.58
N ARG A 56 -30.88 9.42 21.16
CA ARG A 56 -30.49 9.50 22.60
C ARG A 56 -30.61 8.27 23.51
N ALA A 57 -29.46 7.90 24.09
CA ALA A 57 -29.32 7.64 25.52
C ALA A 57 -27.99 8.23 26.02
N ALA A 58 -28.06 9.02 27.08
CA ALA A 58 -26.96 9.75 27.71
C ALA A 58 -26.39 8.93 28.88
N ALA A 59 -25.06 8.85 28.99
CA ALA A 59 -24.37 8.40 30.20
C ALA A 59 -23.50 9.53 30.75
N ARG A 60 -23.52 9.63 32.08
CA ARG A 60 -23.19 10.78 32.93
C ARG A 60 -21.68 11.05 33.00
N VAL A 61 -21.32 12.34 32.94
CA VAL A 61 -19.96 12.91 33.00
C VAL A 61 -19.44 12.94 34.45
N LEU A 62 -18.18 12.54 34.67
CA LEU A 62 -17.35 13.00 35.79
C LEU A 62 -16.57 14.25 35.34
N PRO A 63 -16.54 15.35 36.11
CA PRO A 63 -15.89 16.58 35.67
C PRO A 63 -14.38 16.56 35.96
N GLY A 64 -13.56 17.06 35.03
CA GLY A 64 -12.30 17.72 35.43
C GLY A 64 -10.98 17.32 34.78
N VAL A 65 -10.94 16.56 33.68
CA VAL A 65 -9.68 16.38 32.91
C VAL A 65 -9.96 16.57 31.43
N PRO A 66 -9.39 17.57 30.74
CA PRO A 66 -9.44 17.63 29.29
C PRO A 66 -8.53 16.53 28.73
N LEU A 67 -9.11 15.35 28.46
CA LEU A 67 -8.52 14.37 27.56
C LEU A 67 -8.58 14.98 26.16
N SER A 68 -7.50 15.63 25.76
CA SER A 68 -7.23 15.96 24.36
C SER A 68 -7.01 14.64 23.60
N THR A 69 -8.10 13.96 23.24
CA THR A 69 -8.12 13.09 22.07
C THR A 69 -8.05 14.00 20.85
N GLY A 70 -6.85 14.54 20.60
CA GLY A 70 -6.51 15.25 19.39
C GLY A 70 -6.42 14.24 18.24
N THR A 71 -7.56 13.71 17.79
CA THR A 71 -7.69 13.38 16.38
C THR A 71 -7.68 14.72 15.66
N MET A 72 -6.47 15.16 15.30
CA MET A 72 -6.28 16.20 14.30
C MET A 72 -6.87 15.64 12.99
N ARG A 73 -8.19 15.77 12.81
CA ARG A 73 -8.81 15.62 11.50
C ARG A 73 -8.28 16.78 10.69
N VAL A 74 -7.21 16.51 9.95
CA VAL A 74 -6.81 17.35 8.83
C VAL A 74 -8.05 17.44 7.95
N ARG A 75 -8.61 18.65 7.84
CA ARG A 75 -9.61 18.96 6.83
C ARG A 75 -8.88 18.72 5.51
N LEU A 76 -9.26 17.69 4.76
CA LEU A 76 -8.87 17.56 3.37
C LEU A 76 -9.56 18.72 2.65
N ASP A 77 -8.94 19.89 2.67
CA ASP A 77 -9.28 20.94 1.71
C ASP A 77 -8.93 20.34 0.36
N SER A 78 -9.96 20.04 -0.42
CA SER A 78 -9.88 19.22 -1.63
C SER A 78 -9.10 19.93 -2.73
N ASN A 79 -7.77 19.91 -2.63
CA ASN A 79 -6.89 20.28 -3.72
C ASN A 79 -6.90 19.13 -4.74
N GLY A 80 -7.00 19.42 -6.04
CA GLY A 80 -7.10 18.39 -7.08
C GLY A 80 -5.94 17.38 -7.08
N SER A 81 -4.76 17.78 -6.56
CA SER A 81 -3.59 16.91 -6.41
C SER A 81 -3.82 15.75 -5.44
N ASP A 82 -4.47 16.00 -4.30
CA ASP A 82 -4.62 15.02 -3.22
C ASP A 82 -5.67 13.97 -3.60
N ASN A 83 -6.75 14.40 -4.23
CA ASN A 83 -7.75 13.50 -4.82
C ASN A 83 -7.13 12.58 -5.87
N TYR A 84 -6.23 13.13 -6.71
CA TYR A 84 -5.52 12.33 -7.70
C TYR A 84 -4.54 11.34 -7.05
N LYS A 85 -3.80 11.76 -6.01
CA LYS A 85 -2.91 10.86 -5.24
C LYS A 85 -3.69 9.68 -4.66
N GLU A 86 -4.83 9.94 -4.02
CA GLU A 86 -5.68 8.88 -3.46
C GLU A 86 -6.30 7.98 -4.54
N ALA A 87 -6.85 8.55 -5.61
CA ALA A 87 -7.39 7.78 -6.73
C ALA A 87 -6.32 6.89 -7.40
N SER A 88 -5.07 7.36 -7.47
CA SER A 88 -3.97 6.62 -8.09
C SER A 88 -3.57 5.34 -7.34
N ARG A 89 -3.92 5.21 -6.05
CA ARG A 89 -3.57 4.03 -5.23
C ARG A 89 -4.20 2.74 -5.76
N LEU A 90 -5.37 2.83 -6.39
CA LEU A 90 -6.07 1.70 -6.99
C LEU A 90 -5.22 0.98 -8.04
N TYR A 91 -4.52 1.74 -8.89
CA TYR A 91 -3.69 1.17 -9.97
C TYR A 91 -2.43 0.46 -9.47
N ARG A 92 -2.11 0.57 -8.18
CA ARG A 92 -0.95 -0.11 -7.57
C ARG A 92 -1.31 -1.49 -7.00
N ARG A 93 -2.61 -1.84 -6.98
CA ARG A 93 -3.13 -3.13 -6.50
C ARG A 93 -3.02 -4.21 -7.56
N THR A 94 -1.81 -4.46 -8.03
CA THR A 94 -1.57 -5.43 -9.10
C THR A 94 -0.72 -6.59 -8.62
N ILE A 95 -1.05 -7.79 -9.11
CA ILE A 95 -0.17 -8.96 -9.01
C ILE A 95 0.66 -9.00 -10.28
N PHE A 96 1.96 -9.25 -10.10
CA PHE A 96 2.89 -9.34 -11.21
C PHE A 96 2.78 -10.70 -11.89
N THR A 97 2.43 -10.71 -13.18
CA THR A 97 2.34 -11.91 -14.00
C THR A 97 3.67 -12.26 -14.66
N SER A 98 3.77 -13.44 -15.26
CA SER A 98 4.95 -13.86 -16.02
C SER A 98 5.29 -12.92 -17.18
N ASP A 99 4.28 -12.37 -17.84
CA ASP A 99 4.44 -11.43 -18.96
C ASP A 99 4.93 -10.06 -18.47
N ASP A 100 4.46 -9.62 -17.29
CA ASP A 100 4.98 -8.42 -16.65
C ASP A 100 6.46 -8.56 -16.32
N TRP A 101 6.90 -9.75 -15.87
CA TRP A 101 8.32 -10.04 -15.65
C TRP A 101 9.16 -10.00 -16.92
N LEU A 102 8.61 -10.34 -18.08
CA LEU A 102 9.31 -10.20 -19.36
C LEU A 102 9.48 -8.73 -19.71
N THR A 103 8.42 -7.94 -19.59
CA THR A 103 8.44 -6.49 -19.80
C THR A 103 9.42 -5.80 -18.84
N PHE A 104 9.42 -6.22 -17.57
CA PHE A 104 10.33 -5.69 -16.56
C PHE A 104 11.79 -6.01 -16.81
N ARG A 105 12.10 -7.14 -17.47
CA ARG A 105 13.48 -7.51 -17.82
C ARG A 105 13.97 -6.83 -19.10
N SER A 106 13.07 -6.28 -19.92
CA SER A 106 13.40 -5.60 -21.17
C SER A 106 14.40 -4.44 -20.99
N THR A 107 15.37 -4.34 -21.90
CA THR A 107 16.34 -3.24 -21.97
C THR A 107 15.67 -1.91 -22.32
N GLU A 108 14.58 -1.96 -23.10
CA GLU A 108 13.80 -0.78 -23.51
C GLU A 108 13.05 -0.13 -22.33
N ARG A 109 12.97 -0.81 -21.16
CA ARG A 109 12.27 -0.27 -19.99
C ARG A 109 12.83 1.07 -19.56
N LEU A 110 14.14 1.30 -19.69
CA LEU A 110 14.74 2.54 -19.21
C LEU A 110 14.24 3.74 -20.02
N PHE A 111 14.15 3.58 -21.34
CA PHE A 111 13.62 4.61 -22.23
C PHE A 111 12.11 4.81 -22.04
N SER A 112 11.36 3.70 -21.92
CA SER A 112 9.93 3.74 -21.61
C SER A 112 9.65 4.42 -20.26
N ASN A 113 10.40 4.11 -19.22
CA ASN A 113 10.27 4.72 -17.89
C ASN A 113 10.63 6.21 -17.91
N LEU A 114 11.68 6.59 -18.65
CA LEU A 114 12.10 7.98 -18.75
C LEU A 114 11.06 8.82 -19.52
N SER A 115 10.51 8.29 -20.62
CA SER A 115 9.46 8.99 -21.38
C SER A 115 8.14 9.09 -20.62
N THR A 116 7.77 8.05 -19.86
CA THR A 116 6.56 8.04 -19.01
C THR A 116 6.75 8.74 -17.66
N MET A 117 7.95 9.21 -17.34
CA MET A 117 8.22 9.96 -16.12
C MET A 117 7.27 11.16 -15.98
N PHE A 118 7.07 11.94 -17.04
CA PHE A 118 6.21 13.12 -17.05
C PHE A 118 4.70 12.80 -17.00
N THR A 119 4.31 11.55 -17.27
CA THR A 119 2.92 11.09 -17.13
C THR A 119 2.67 10.36 -15.81
N SER A 120 3.72 10.06 -15.05
CA SER A 120 3.64 9.37 -13.76
C SER A 120 2.83 10.15 -12.74
N GLY A 121 1.98 9.42 -12.01
CA GLY A 121 1.13 10.01 -10.99
C GLY A 121 1.91 10.58 -9.80
N ILE A 122 3.12 10.07 -9.53
CA ILE A 122 3.99 10.60 -8.47
C ILE A 122 4.41 12.04 -8.79
N ILE A 123 4.83 12.30 -10.03
CA ILE A 123 5.28 13.65 -10.44
C ILE A 123 4.11 14.62 -10.52
N ARG A 124 2.96 14.17 -11.03
CA ARG A 124 1.73 14.99 -11.02
C ARG A 124 1.30 15.36 -9.60
N GLY A 125 1.45 14.45 -8.65
CA GLY A 125 1.19 14.70 -7.24
C GLY A 125 2.15 15.71 -6.59
N LEU A 126 3.33 15.93 -7.16
CA LEU A 126 4.38 16.83 -6.63
C LEU A 126 4.45 18.18 -7.36
N TRP A 127 3.48 18.48 -8.21
CA TRP A 127 3.57 19.65 -9.10
C TRP A 127 3.53 20.98 -8.34
N VAL A 128 2.88 21.02 -7.17
CA VAL A 128 2.84 22.22 -6.31
C VAL A 128 4.21 22.45 -5.69
N GLU A 129 4.81 21.42 -5.10
CA GLU A 129 6.10 21.47 -4.42
C GLU A 129 7.22 21.84 -5.41
N VAL A 130 7.26 21.17 -6.56
CA VAL A 130 8.20 21.47 -7.64
C VAL A 130 7.93 22.85 -8.23
N GLY A 131 6.67 23.26 -8.34
CA GLY A 131 6.27 24.59 -8.79
C GLY A 131 6.80 25.69 -7.87
N VAL A 132 6.72 25.52 -6.55
CA VAL A 132 7.27 26.45 -5.56
C VAL A 132 8.80 26.55 -5.66
N VAL A 133 9.49 25.42 -5.82
CA VAL A 133 10.95 25.42 -6.03
C VAL A 133 11.32 26.15 -7.32
N THR A 134 10.59 25.89 -8.40
CA THR A 134 10.81 26.53 -9.71
C THR A 134 10.57 28.05 -9.61
N LEU A 135 9.51 28.48 -8.93
CA LEU A 135 9.23 29.89 -8.69
C LEU A 135 10.32 30.55 -7.85
N THR A 136 10.81 29.86 -6.81
CA THR A 136 11.91 30.35 -5.97
C THR A 136 13.20 30.48 -6.77
N ALA A 137 13.47 29.53 -7.67
CA ALA A 137 14.61 29.61 -8.59
C ALA A 137 14.49 30.75 -9.59
N LEU A 138 13.30 30.95 -10.17
CA LEU A 138 13.03 32.11 -11.04
C LEU A 138 13.22 33.42 -10.27
N LEU A 139 12.71 33.52 -9.05
CA LEU A 139 12.89 34.70 -8.20
C LEU A 139 14.37 34.96 -7.94
N ALA A 140 15.15 33.94 -7.56
CA ALA A 140 16.59 34.06 -7.35
C ALA A 140 17.31 34.50 -8.63
N TYR A 141 16.97 33.94 -9.79
CA TYR A 141 17.55 34.32 -11.08
C TYR A 141 17.24 35.77 -11.44
N PHE A 142 15.95 36.15 -11.45
CA PHE A 142 15.53 37.49 -11.87
C PHE A 142 16.00 38.58 -10.93
N THR A 143 16.02 38.34 -9.61
CA THR A 143 16.53 39.32 -8.64
C THR A 143 18.03 39.56 -8.84
N ASN A 144 18.83 38.51 -8.98
CA ASN A 144 20.27 38.67 -9.23
C ASN A 144 20.54 39.28 -10.62
N ALA A 145 19.79 38.90 -11.65
CA ALA A 145 19.88 39.54 -12.97
C ALA A 145 19.51 41.03 -12.92
N ALA A 146 18.48 41.43 -12.16
CA ALA A 146 18.11 42.82 -11.99
C ALA A 146 19.18 43.64 -11.25
N ILE A 147 19.84 43.05 -10.26
CA ILE A 147 20.98 43.67 -9.55
C ILE A 147 22.14 43.91 -10.52
N LEU A 148 22.55 42.88 -11.28
CA LEU A 148 23.68 42.99 -12.21
C LEU A 148 23.41 43.97 -13.36
N ASN A 149 22.18 44.02 -13.86
CA ASN A 149 21.78 44.98 -14.90
C ASN A 149 21.49 46.39 -14.34
N GLY A 150 21.63 46.61 -13.02
CA GLY A 150 21.47 47.91 -12.39
C GLY A 150 20.04 48.46 -12.43
N LEU A 151 19.03 47.58 -12.52
CA LEU A 151 17.61 47.96 -12.45
C LEU A 151 17.17 48.37 -11.03
N ILE A 152 17.92 47.97 -10.00
CA ILE A 152 17.63 48.30 -8.60
C ILE A 152 18.49 49.52 -8.20
N PRO A 153 17.87 50.67 -7.87
CA PRO A 153 18.59 51.84 -7.38
C PRO A 153 19.34 51.51 -6.07
N ASP A 154 20.49 52.15 -5.84
CA ASP A 154 21.29 52.07 -4.60
C ASP A 154 22.00 50.74 -4.28
N VAL A 155 21.97 49.75 -5.18
CA VAL A 155 22.74 48.50 -5.03
C VAL A 155 24.04 48.56 -5.85
N PRO A 156 25.22 48.29 -5.26
CA PRO A 156 26.48 48.24 -5.98
C PRO A 156 26.45 47.19 -7.10
N ARG A 157 26.83 47.60 -8.32
CA ARG A 157 26.83 46.75 -9.52
C ARG A 157 28.02 45.79 -9.59
N ASP A 158 28.94 45.89 -8.64
CA ASP A 158 30.22 45.19 -8.64
C ASP A 158 30.09 43.70 -8.25
N GLY A 159 28.86 43.17 -8.17
CA GLY A 159 28.59 41.79 -7.76
C GLY A 159 28.82 41.52 -6.26
N THR A 160 29.10 42.56 -5.46
CA THR A 160 29.34 42.46 -4.02
C THR A 160 28.07 42.14 -3.23
N PHE A 161 26.91 42.57 -3.74
CA PHE A 161 25.60 42.28 -3.17
C PHE A 161 24.81 41.35 -4.09
N MET A 162 24.97 40.04 -3.89
CA MET A 162 24.13 39.02 -4.53
C MET A 162 23.19 38.41 -3.50
N LEU A 163 21.95 38.14 -3.89
CA LEU A 163 21.02 37.36 -3.08
C LEU A 163 21.42 35.89 -3.19
N ALA A 164 22.49 35.54 -2.48
CA ALA A 164 23.14 34.25 -2.53
C ALA A 164 23.42 33.72 -1.12
N LEU A 165 23.27 32.41 -0.94
CA LEU A 165 23.66 31.70 0.26
C LEU A 165 25.04 31.03 0.05
N PRO A 166 25.82 30.81 1.13
CA PRO A 166 27.03 30.01 1.03
C PRO A 166 26.68 28.56 0.65
N THR A 167 27.48 27.94 -0.23
CA THR A 167 27.29 26.54 -0.67
C THR A 167 27.76 25.51 0.37
N LEU A 168 28.70 25.89 1.24
CA LEU A 168 29.31 25.00 2.24
C LEU A 168 28.29 24.30 3.16
N PRO A 169 27.28 24.99 3.75
CA PRO A 169 26.24 24.31 4.53
C PRO A 169 25.50 23.23 3.74
N PHE A 170 25.19 23.46 2.46
CA PHE A 170 24.49 22.50 1.61
C PHE A 170 25.37 21.28 1.29
N GLN A 171 26.66 21.50 1.03
CA GLN A 171 27.63 20.44 0.80
C GLN A 171 27.80 19.56 2.04
N LEU A 172 27.87 20.16 3.24
CA LEU A 172 28.00 19.44 4.50
C LEU A 172 26.71 18.71 4.90
N SER A 173 25.55 19.28 4.59
CA SER A 173 24.25 18.73 5.01
C SER A 173 23.66 17.72 4.02
N SER A 174 24.09 17.71 2.75
CA SER A 174 23.53 16.82 1.73
C SER A 174 23.72 15.33 2.01
N PRO A 175 24.86 14.84 2.55
CA PRO A 175 25.01 13.42 2.87
C PRO A 175 24.11 13.01 4.03
N ALA A 176 23.92 13.90 5.02
CA ALA A 176 23.01 13.67 6.13
C ALA A 176 21.55 13.59 5.65
N LEU A 177 21.14 14.49 4.74
CA LEU A 177 19.82 14.47 4.13
C LEU A 177 19.59 13.18 3.33
N ALA A 178 20.55 12.79 2.49
CA ALA A 178 20.48 11.55 1.72
C ALA A 178 20.34 10.32 2.62
N LEU A 179 21.12 10.26 3.71
CA LEU A 179 21.05 9.16 4.67
C LEU A 179 19.70 9.08 5.38
N LEU A 180 19.13 10.22 5.79
CA LEU A 180 17.79 10.28 6.41
C LEU A 180 16.69 9.78 5.46
N LEU A 181 16.77 10.14 4.18
CA LEU A 181 15.84 9.66 3.16
C LEU A 181 15.96 8.14 2.96
N VAL A 182 17.19 7.61 2.87
CA VAL A 182 17.43 6.17 2.72
C VAL A 182 16.92 5.39 3.94
N PHE A 183 17.20 5.86 5.16
CA PHE A 183 16.69 5.20 6.36
C PHE A 183 15.17 5.23 6.43
N ARG A 184 14.54 6.32 5.97
CA ARG A 184 13.10 6.40 5.87
C ARG A 184 12.55 5.36 4.89
N THR A 185 13.03 5.36 3.65
CA THR A 185 12.54 4.45 2.59
C THR A 185 12.74 2.99 2.97
N ASN A 186 13.86 2.65 3.60
CA ASN A 186 14.10 1.29 4.11
C ASN A 186 13.11 0.91 5.22
N THR A 187 12.81 1.82 6.15
CA THR A 187 11.87 1.56 7.25
C THR A 187 10.45 1.32 6.72
N VAL A 188 9.97 2.16 5.80
CA VAL A 188 8.62 2.01 5.24
C VAL A 188 8.54 0.82 4.28
N TYR A 189 9.63 0.46 3.59
CA TYR A 189 9.68 -0.76 2.79
C TYR A 189 9.62 -2.02 3.67
N ALA A 190 10.37 -2.05 4.78
CA ALA A 190 10.31 -3.16 5.73
C ALA A 190 8.89 -3.35 6.28
N ARG A 191 8.21 -2.25 6.63
CA ARG A 191 6.80 -2.23 7.03
C ARG A 191 5.88 -2.80 5.95
N TRP A 192 6.04 -2.37 4.70
CA TRP A 192 5.25 -2.89 3.58
C TRP A 192 5.46 -4.40 3.39
N ASN A 193 6.71 -4.85 3.45
CA ASN A 193 7.03 -6.26 3.33
C ASN A 193 6.48 -7.09 4.51
N GLU A 194 6.53 -6.58 5.74
CA GLU A 194 5.92 -7.22 6.91
C GLU A 194 4.40 -7.38 6.72
N ALA A 195 3.70 -6.35 6.23
CA ALA A 195 2.27 -6.42 5.96
C ALA A 195 1.95 -7.46 4.89
N ARG A 196 2.71 -7.48 3.77
CA ARG A 196 2.58 -8.48 2.71
C ARG A 196 2.80 -9.90 3.24
N CYS A 197 3.85 -10.13 4.02
CA CYS A 197 4.16 -11.44 4.61
C CYS A 197 3.06 -11.93 5.55
N ASN A 198 2.54 -11.06 6.43
CA ASN A 198 1.42 -11.44 7.30
C ASN A 198 0.14 -11.72 6.51
N TRP A 199 -0.13 -10.97 5.45
CA TRP A 199 -1.30 -11.23 4.60
C TRP A 199 -1.20 -12.55 3.82
N MET A 200 -0.04 -12.86 3.25
CA MET A 200 0.20 -14.18 2.64
C MET A 200 0.05 -15.31 3.67
N ARG A 201 0.48 -15.08 4.93
CA ARG A 201 0.26 -16.03 6.01
C ARG A 201 -1.23 -16.23 6.31
N ILE A 202 -2.03 -15.16 6.32
CA ILE A 202 -3.50 -15.22 6.45
C ILE A 202 -4.09 -16.09 5.34
N GLU A 203 -3.71 -15.84 4.07
CA GLU A 203 -4.19 -16.61 2.92
C GLU A 203 -3.89 -18.12 3.05
N HIS A 204 -2.64 -18.46 3.39
CA HIS A 204 -2.24 -19.84 3.61
C HIS A 204 -2.98 -20.50 4.78
N LEU A 205 -3.19 -19.78 5.90
CA LEU A 205 -3.89 -20.30 7.06
C LEU A 205 -5.38 -20.50 6.78
N CYS A 206 -6.04 -19.59 6.08
CA CYS A 206 -7.42 -19.79 5.61
C CYS A 206 -7.52 -21.07 4.76
N SER A 207 -6.66 -21.21 3.76
CA SER A 207 -6.64 -22.40 2.88
C SER A 207 -6.36 -23.69 3.67
N ASN A 208 -5.46 -23.65 4.66
CA ASN A 208 -5.18 -24.81 5.51
C ASN A 208 -6.35 -25.17 6.44
N ILE A 209 -7.01 -24.19 7.04
CA ILE A 209 -8.19 -24.40 7.88
C ILE A 209 -9.32 -25.00 7.02
N ALA A 210 -9.59 -24.44 5.84
CA ALA A 210 -10.56 -24.97 4.90
C ALA A 210 -10.25 -26.43 4.51
N ARG A 211 -9.01 -26.71 4.09
CA ARG A 211 -8.55 -28.06 3.74
C ARG A 211 -8.70 -29.06 4.89
N GLN A 212 -8.34 -28.66 6.12
CA GLN A 212 -8.55 -29.50 7.30
C GLN A 212 -10.04 -29.75 7.54
N GLY A 213 -10.88 -28.72 7.40
CA GLY A 213 -12.34 -28.85 7.51
C GLY A 213 -12.88 -29.88 6.53
N MET A 214 -12.47 -29.79 5.26
CA MET A 214 -12.89 -30.74 4.22
C MET A 214 -12.44 -32.17 4.47
N SER A 215 -11.29 -32.35 5.16
CA SER A 215 -10.70 -33.67 5.41
C SER A 215 -11.28 -34.35 6.66
N TYR A 216 -11.47 -33.59 7.74
CA TYR A 216 -11.78 -34.14 9.07
C TYR A 216 -13.22 -33.93 9.53
N LEU A 217 -13.95 -32.92 9.02
CA LEU A 217 -15.35 -32.72 9.43
C LEU A 217 -16.28 -33.75 8.77
N GLU A 218 -17.38 -34.03 9.46
CA GLU A 218 -18.51 -34.78 8.91
C GLU A 218 -19.03 -34.10 7.64
N LYS A 219 -19.54 -34.89 6.68
CA LYS A 219 -19.97 -34.40 5.36
C LYS A 219 -20.99 -33.26 5.45
N GLU A 220 -21.86 -33.28 6.46
CA GLU A 220 -22.86 -32.25 6.73
C GLU A 220 -22.24 -30.85 7.00
N TYR A 221 -21.07 -30.79 7.65
CA TYR A 221 -20.46 -29.52 8.06
C TYR A 221 -19.39 -28.99 7.09
N ARG A 222 -18.92 -29.80 6.14
CA ARG A 222 -17.80 -29.45 5.24
C ARG A 222 -18.09 -28.21 4.40
N GLU A 223 -19.26 -28.19 3.75
CA GLU A 223 -19.64 -27.07 2.87
C GLU A 223 -19.90 -25.79 3.67
N GLU A 224 -20.57 -25.90 4.82
CA GLU A 224 -20.79 -24.76 5.71
C GLU A 224 -19.45 -24.19 6.21
N HIS A 225 -18.51 -25.07 6.58
CA HIS A 225 -17.17 -24.69 7.02
C HIS A 225 -16.42 -23.91 5.94
N ALA A 226 -16.33 -24.44 4.72
CA ALA A 226 -15.66 -23.76 3.61
C ALA A 226 -16.28 -22.37 3.34
N ARG A 227 -17.61 -22.28 3.22
CA ARG A 227 -18.30 -20.98 3.03
C ARG A 227 -17.98 -19.98 4.15
N ARG A 228 -17.79 -20.43 5.39
CA ARG A 228 -17.38 -19.56 6.51
C ARG A 228 -15.92 -19.12 6.45
N VAL A 229 -15.00 -19.95 5.95
CA VAL A 229 -13.61 -19.55 5.73
C VAL A 229 -13.52 -18.50 4.62
N VAL A 230 -14.22 -18.70 3.50
CA VAL A 230 -14.36 -17.67 2.45
C VAL A 230 -15.01 -16.40 2.99
N ALA A 231 -16.06 -16.51 3.81
CA ALA A 231 -16.67 -15.34 4.42
C ALA A 231 -15.69 -14.58 5.33
N LEU A 232 -14.86 -15.29 6.11
CA LEU A 232 -13.83 -14.69 6.96
C LEU A 232 -12.80 -13.92 6.13
N SER A 233 -12.35 -14.42 4.99
CA SER A 233 -11.37 -13.71 4.15
C SER A 233 -11.91 -12.39 3.60
N HIS A 234 -13.19 -12.36 3.19
CA HIS A 234 -13.86 -11.10 2.81
C HIS A 234 -13.99 -10.13 3.99
N VAL A 235 -14.35 -10.62 5.19
CA VAL A 235 -14.45 -9.79 6.40
C VAL A 235 -13.09 -9.21 6.79
N LEU A 236 -12.02 -9.99 6.70
CA LEU A 236 -10.66 -9.53 6.94
C LEU A 236 -10.25 -8.46 5.93
N LYS A 237 -10.57 -8.64 4.65
CA LYS A 237 -10.29 -7.64 3.59
C LYS A 237 -10.95 -6.30 3.88
N ASP A 238 -12.25 -6.33 4.17
CA ASP A 238 -13.07 -5.15 4.50
C ASP A 238 -12.57 -4.44 5.77
N HIS A 239 -12.12 -5.19 6.78
CA HIS A 239 -11.53 -4.61 7.99
C HIS A 239 -10.36 -3.66 7.68
N PHE A 240 -9.52 -4.00 6.70
CA PHE A 240 -8.41 -3.14 6.27
C PHE A 240 -8.81 -2.07 5.24
N ARG A 241 -9.98 -2.18 4.63
CA ARG A 241 -10.47 -1.28 3.56
C ARG A 241 -11.82 -0.68 3.95
N HIS A 242 -11.78 0.39 4.72
CA HIS A 242 -13.00 1.11 5.13
C HIS A 242 -13.48 2.06 4.03
N ASP A 243 -14.13 1.51 3.00
CA ASP A 243 -14.87 2.26 1.98
C ASP A 243 -16.38 1.96 2.12
N PRO A 244 -17.27 2.98 2.23
CA PRO A 244 -18.71 2.77 2.29
C PRO A 244 -19.28 1.87 1.17
N ASP A 245 -18.70 1.95 -0.03
CA ASP A 245 -19.14 1.13 -1.16
C ASP A 245 -18.71 -0.34 -0.99
N GLU A 246 -17.56 -0.60 -0.34
CA GLU A 246 -17.09 -1.96 -0.03
C GLU A 246 -17.92 -2.60 1.08
N GLU A 247 -18.39 -1.85 2.07
CA GLU A 247 -19.21 -2.39 3.16
C GLU A 247 -20.53 -3.00 2.64
N GLN A 248 -21.17 -2.33 1.67
CA GLN A 248 -22.38 -2.84 1.04
C GLN A 248 -22.11 -4.09 0.17
N LYS A 249 -20.96 -4.13 -0.52
CA LYS A 249 -20.51 -5.32 -1.26
C LYS A 249 -20.19 -6.49 -0.33
N LEU A 250 -19.59 -6.23 0.83
CA LEU A 250 -19.36 -7.25 1.85
C LEU A 250 -20.70 -7.84 2.31
N LYS A 251 -21.66 -6.98 2.67
CA LYS A 251 -22.97 -7.44 3.14
C LYS A 251 -23.69 -8.32 2.11
N SER A 252 -23.65 -7.95 0.83
CA SER A 252 -24.26 -8.76 -0.23
C SER A 252 -23.54 -10.11 -0.39
N LYS A 253 -22.20 -10.12 -0.43
CA LYS A 253 -21.40 -11.35 -0.52
C LYS A 253 -21.61 -12.28 0.69
N LEU A 254 -21.62 -11.73 1.91
CA LEU A 254 -21.92 -12.51 3.13
C LEU A 254 -23.34 -13.09 3.13
N THR A 255 -24.31 -12.34 2.61
CA THR A 255 -25.69 -12.83 2.48
C THR A 255 -25.78 -13.98 1.48
N GLN A 256 -25.00 -13.93 0.40
CA GLN A 256 -24.91 -15.02 -0.58
C GLN A 256 -24.25 -16.28 0.01
N LEU A 257 -23.19 -16.13 0.81
CA LEU A 257 -22.43 -17.25 1.37
C LEU A 257 -23.12 -17.90 2.59
N LEU A 258 -23.64 -17.10 3.52
CA LEU A 258 -24.09 -17.54 4.84
C LEU A 258 -25.60 -17.36 5.08
N GLY A 259 -26.29 -16.66 4.18
CA GLY A 259 -27.67 -16.23 4.37
C GLY A 259 -27.79 -14.94 5.20
N ARG A 260 -29.01 -14.37 5.18
CA ARG A 260 -29.29 -13.04 5.71
C ARG A 260 -29.05 -12.91 7.22
N LYS A 261 -29.51 -13.87 8.01
CA LYS A 261 -29.45 -13.81 9.48
C LYS A 261 -28.00 -13.82 10.00
N GLU A 262 -27.17 -14.68 9.42
CA GLU A 262 -25.76 -14.80 9.80
C GLU A 262 -24.95 -13.58 9.33
N SER A 263 -25.22 -13.10 8.10
CA SER A 263 -24.65 -11.85 7.58
C SER A 263 -24.96 -10.66 8.50
N GLU A 264 -26.23 -10.47 8.90
CA GLU A 264 -26.63 -9.40 9.82
C GLU A 264 -25.93 -9.52 11.19
N ARG A 265 -25.70 -10.75 11.69
CA ARG A 265 -24.94 -10.96 12.93
C ARG A 265 -23.48 -10.53 12.81
N ILE A 266 -22.81 -10.87 11.72
CA ILE A 266 -21.41 -10.46 11.49
C ILE A 266 -21.33 -8.93 11.33
N MET A 267 -22.19 -8.34 10.51
CA MET A 267 -22.19 -6.90 10.23
C MET A 267 -22.52 -6.04 11.46
N SER A 268 -23.32 -6.55 12.39
CA SER A 268 -23.68 -5.86 13.65
C SER A 268 -22.66 -6.05 14.78
N SER A 269 -21.66 -6.93 14.60
CA SER A 269 -20.61 -7.14 15.59
C SER A 269 -19.71 -5.91 15.72
N SER A 270 -19.26 -5.63 16.95
CA SER A 270 -18.25 -4.60 17.22
C SER A 270 -16.91 -4.90 16.53
N VAL A 271 -16.58 -6.19 16.40
CA VAL A 271 -15.35 -6.68 15.76
C VAL A 271 -15.73 -7.84 14.84
N ARG A 272 -15.92 -7.53 13.56
CA ARG A 272 -16.40 -8.47 12.53
C ARG A 272 -15.48 -9.69 12.36
N PRO A 273 -14.13 -9.55 12.29
CA PRO A 273 -13.24 -10.71 12.13
C PRO A 273 -13.33 -11.71 13.28
N VAL A 274 -13.41 -11.24 14.53
CA VAL A 274 -13.54 -12.10 15.71
C VAL A 274 -14.86 -12.86 15.70
N GLN A 275 -15.95 -12.21 15.28
CA GLN A 275 -17.24 -12.88 15.14
C GLN A 275 -17.20 -13.98 14.07
N ALA A 276 -16.58 -13.72 12.92
CA ALA A 276 -16.42 -14.71 11.86
C ALA A 276 -15.52 -15.90 12.28
N LEU A 277 -14.42 -15.64 13.01
CA LEU A 277 -13.57 -16.68 13.60
C LEU A 277 -14.36 -17.55 14.59
N ALA A 278 -15.11 -16.94 15.50
CA ALA A 278 -15.93 -17.65 16.48
C ALA A 278 -17.00 -18.52 15.84
N ASP A 279 -17.50 -18.14 14.66
CA ASP A 279 -18.44 -18.94 13.88
C ASP A 279 -17.79 -20.21 13.33
N ILE A 280 -16.55 -20.13 12.84
CA ILE A 280 -15.76 -21.29 12.39
C ILE A 280 -15.50 -22.25 13.55
N THR A 281 -15.03 -21.73 14.70
CA THR A 281 -14.82 -22.55 15.91
C THR A 281 -16.09 -23.27 16.34
N ARG A 282 -17.27 -22.64 16.22
CA ARG A 282 -18.55 -23.26 16.56
C ARG A 282 -18.89 -24.44 15.66
N ILE A 283 -18.54 -24.42 14.36
CA ILE A 283 -18.71 -25.58 13.49
C ILE A 283 -17.80 -26.73 13.93
N VAL A 284 -16.51 -26.46 14.13
CA VAL A 284 -15.53 -27.50 14.53
C VAL A 284 -15.93 -28.16 15.85
N ARG A 285 -16.47 -27.38 16.80
CA ARG A 285 -16.96 -27.90 18.09
C ARG A 285 -18.23 -28.74 17.98
N ARG A 286 -19.10 -28.49 16.99
CA ARG A 286 -20.34 -29.25 16.79
C ARG A 286 -20.09 -30.64 16.20
N SER A 287 -19.02 -30.82 15.44
CA SER A 287 -18.66 -32.14 14.91
C SER A 287 -18.29 -33.09 16.05
N GLN A 288 -18.97 -34.23 16.10
CA GLN A 288 -18.82 -35.25 17.14
C GLN A 288 -17.75 -36.28 16.78
N GLU A 289 -17.51 -36.51 15.49
CA GLU A 289 -16.58 -37.54 14.99
C GLU A 289 -15.09 -37.14 15.10
N ILE A 290 -14.80 -35.88 15.42
CA ILE A 290 -13.43 -35.38 15.52
C ILE A 290 -12.87 -35.56 16.95
N ASP A 291 -11.73 -36.25 17.04
CA ASP A 291 -10.95 -36.39 18.28
C ASP A 291 -10.47 -35.04 18.84
N GLY A 292 -10.29 -34.98 20.17
CA GLY A 292 -9.82 -33.79 20.87
C GLY A 292 -8.48 -33.28 20.38
N SER A 293 -7.55 -34.16 19.95
CA SER A 293 -6.26 -33.74 19.42
C SER A 293 -6.39 -32.99 18.08
N THR A 294 -7.31 -33.40 17.21
CA THR A 294 -7.60 -32.72 15.95
C THR A 294 -8.28 -31.38 16.19
N LYS A 295 -9.22 -31.31 17.15
CA LYS A 295 -9.83 -30.02 17.56
C LYS A 295 -8.78 -29.03 18.07
N ALA A 296 -7.84 -29.49 18.90
CA ALA A 296 -6.73 -28.66 19.36
C ALA A 296 -5.85 -28.16 18.20
N ARG A 297 -5.61 -28.97 17.16
CA ARG A 297 -4.88 -28.55 15.96
C ARG A 297 -5.61 -27.47 15.15
N PHE A 298 -6.94 -27.55 15.05
CA PHE A 298 -7.73 -26.46 14.45
C PHE A 298 -7.58 -25.16 15.23
N ASP A 299 -7.68 -25.23 16.56
CA ASP A 299 -7.54 -24.05 17.43
C ASP A 299 -6.14 -23.41 17.30
N LEU A 300 -5.08 -24.21 17.15
CA LEU A 300 -3.73 -23.68 16.88
C LEU A 300 -3.67 -22.89 15.56
N HIS A 301 -4.25 -23.41 14.47
CA HIS A 301 -4.28 -22.67 13.20
C HIS A 301 -5.14 -21.41 13.25
N LEU A 302 -6.24 -21.44 14.00
CA LEU A 302 -7.09 -20.25 14.23
C LEU A 302 -6.37 -19.20 15.08
N ASP A 303 -5.59 -19.62 16.07
CA ASP A 303 -4.75 -18.72 16.88
C ASP A 303 -3.62 -18.09 16.05
N GLU A 304 -2.96 -18.87 15.19
CA GLU A 304 -1.97 -18.34 14.24
C GLU A 304 -2.58 -17.35 13.25
N LEU A 305 -3.80 -17.62 12.76
CA LEU A 305 -4.52 -16.74 11.84
C LEU A 305 -4.87 -15.43 12.54
N THR A 306 -5.34 -15.53 13.78
CA THR A 306 -5.64 -14.38 14.64
C THR A 306 -4.37 -13.57 14.89
N SER A 307 -3.24 -14.22 15.17
CA SER A 307 -1.94 -13.56 15.38
C SER A 307 -1.47 -12.81 14.14
N ALA A 308 -1.61 -13.39 12.95
CA ALA A 308 -1.28 -12.73 11.68
C ALA A 308 -2.20 -11.53 11.40
N TRP A 309 -3.50 -11.66 11.66
CA TRP A 309 -4.46 -10.56 11.54
C TRP A 309 -4.14 -9.41 12.52
N VAL A 310 -3.86 -9.72 13.78
CA VAL A 310 -3.49 -8.72 14.80
C VAL A 310 -2.17 -8.03 14.43
N ALA A 311 -1.22 -8.74 13.84
CA ALA A 311 0.00 -8.14 13.31
C ALA A 311 -0.29 -7.13 12.20
N CYS A 312 -1.19 -7.46 11.26
CA CYS A 312 -1.68 -6.53 10.25
C CYS A 312 -2.41 -5.32 10.87
N ASP A 313 -3.25 -5.53 11.89
CA ASP A 313 -3.98 -4.45 12.58
C ASP A 313 -3.02 -3.47 13.29
N ARG A 314 -1.94 -3.98 13.90
CA ARG A 314 -0.84 -3.16 14.43
C ARG A 314 -0.18 -2.34 13.32
N LEU A 315 0.14 -2.97 12.19
CA LEU A 315 0.74 -2.31 11.03
C LEU A 315 -0.20 -1.30 10.36
N GLN A 316 -1.52 -1.37 10.55
CA GLN A 316 -2.41 -0.34 10.06
C GLN A 316 -2.47 0.85 11.03
N LYS A 317 -2.55 0.58 12.34
CA LYS A 317 -2.80 1.60 13.36
C LYS A 317 -1.57 2.35 13.83
N MET A 318 -0.39 1.74 13.76
CA MET A 318 0.84 2.30 14.33
C MET A 318 1.80 2.70 13.20
N PRO A 319 1.74 3.93 12.66
CA PRO A 319 2.63 4.42 11.60
C PRO A 319 4.09 4.54 12.08
N VAL A 320 5.01 4.83 11.15
CA VAL A 320 6.38 5.23 11.53
C VAL A 320 6.27 6.48 12.42
N PRO A 321 7.09 6.61 13.49
CA PRO A 321 6.97 7.73 14.41
C PRO A 321 6.87 9.09 13.70
N LEU A 322 5.78 9.81 13.93
CA LEU A 322 5.45 11.05 13.20
C LEU A 322 6.51 12.14 13.35
N VAL A 323 7.26 12.13 14.46
CA VAL A 323 8.36 13.08 14.67
C VAL A 323 9.45 12.87 13.62
N TYR A 324 9.76 11.61 13.29
CA TYR A 324 10.76 11.25 12.29
C TYR A 324 10.33 11.72 10.90
N THR A 325 9.12 11.36 10.47
CA THR A 325 8.61 11.72 9.13
C THR A 325 8.48 13.23 8.95
N ARG A 326 7.97 13.94 9.97
CA ARG A 326 7.86 15.41 9.93
C ARG A 326 9.21 16.11 9.93
N HIS A 327 10.18 15.64 10.71
CA HIS A 327 11.49 16.26 10.78
C HIS A 327 12.24 16.10 9.44
N THR A 328 12.27 14.88 8.90
CA THR A 328 12.88 14.60 7.59
C THR A 328 12.22 15.41 6.48
N GLY A 329 10.88 15.47 6.42
CA GLY A 329 10.16 16.25 5.41
C GLY A 329 10.42 17.77 5.52
N ARG A 330 10.50 18.33 6.73
CA ARG A 330 10.83 19.75 6.93
C ARG A 330 12.26 20.08 6.53
N PHE A 331 13.21 19.23 6.91
CA PHE A 331 14.61 19.41 6.54
C PHE A 331 14.78 19.35 5.02
N LEU A 332 14.17 18.36 4.36
CA LEU A 332 14.12 18.24 2.91
C LEU A 332 13.53 19.49 2.24
N ALA A 333 12.34 19.92 2.67
CA ALA A 333 11.64 21.05 2.08
C ALA A 333 12.46 22.35 2.20
N LEU A 334 13.02 22.63 3.38
CA LEU A 334 13.89 23.80 3.58
C LEU A 334 15.15 23.72 2.73
N TRP A 335 15.78 22.54 2.65
CA TRP A 335 17.01 22.35 1.89
C TRP A 335 16.77 22.60 0.39
N ILE A 336 15.72 22.03 -0.21
CA ILE A 336 15.42 22.22 -1.63
C ILE A 336 14.93 23.64 -1.91
N LEU A 337 14.14 24.24 -1.02
CA LEU A 337 13.63 25.60 -1.22
C LEU A 337 14.75 26.66 -1.14
N LEU A 338 15.78 26.43 -0.31
CA LEU A 338 16.92 27.33 -0.21
C LEU A 338 18.02 27.04 -1.24
N LEU A 339 17.98 25.88 -1.91
CA LEU A 339 18.98 25.45 -2.90
C LEU A 339 19.22 26.47 -4.03
N PRO A 340 18.20 27.13 -4.61
CA PRO A 340 18.44 28.06 -5.71
C PRO A 340 19.36 29.22 -5.31
N PHE A 341 19.24 29.72 -4.08
CA PHE A 341 20.10 30.79 -3.56
C PHE A 341 21.55 30.35 -3.34
N ALA A 342 21.78 29.07 -3.04
CA ALA A 342 23.13 28.52 -2.92
C ALA A 342 23.82 28.42 -4.29
N LEU A 343 23.05 28.11 -5.34
CA LEU A 343 23.57 27.91 -6.69
C LEU A 343 23.78 29.21 -7.48
N VAL A 344 23.33 30.37 -6.97
CA VAL A 344 23.49 31.67 -7.66
C VAL A 344 24.94 31.96 -8.04
N LYS A 345 25.91 31.67 -7.17
CA LYS A 345 27.32 31.98 -7.45
C LYS A 345 27.93 31.10 -8.55
N GLU A 346 27.40 29.90 -8.75
CA GLU A 346 27.93 28.92 -9.70
C GLU A 346 27.17 28.93 -11.03
N LEU A 347 25.85 29.17 -10.99
CA LEU A 347 24.94 29.02 -12.12
C LEU A 347 24.03 30.25 -12.34
N GLY A 348 24.12 31.29 -11.51
CA GLY A 348 23.16 32.40 -11.49
C GLY A 348 23.12 33.25 -12.75
N ASP A 349 24.21 33.29 -13.53
CA ASP A 349 24.25 33.99 -14.82
C ASP A 349 23.53 33.23 -15.94
N SER A 350 23.29 31.93 -15.73
CA SER A 350 22.66 31.05 -16.70
C SER A 350 21.23 30.73 -16.31
N PHE A 351 20.29 30.88 -17.26
CA PHE A 351 18.90 30.42 -17.09
C PHE A 351 18.80 28.91 -16.78
N LEU A 352 19.87 28.14 -17.04
CA LEU A 352 20.00 26.72 -16.72
C LEU A 352 19.82 26.41 -15.21
N MET A 353 20.04 27.38 -14.32
CA MET A 353 19.81 27.21 -12.88
C MET A 353 18.37 26.75 -12.56
N VAL A 354 17.38 27.31 -13.27
CA VAL A 354 15.95 27.03 -13.04
C VAL A 354 15.61 25.55 -13.27
N PRO A 355 15.81 24.98 -14.48
CA PRO A 355 15.49 23.57 -14.73
C PRO A 355 16.33 22.63 -13.87
N VAL A 356 17.57 22.98 -13.51
CA VAL A 356 18.40 22.16 -12.60
C VAL A 356 17.76 22.09 -11.21
N CYS A 357 17.35 23.22 -10.62
CA CYS A 357 16.69 23.24 -9.32
C CYS A 357 15.36 22.47 -9.33
N SER A 358 14.56 22.64 -10.40
CA SER A 358 13.31 21.90 -10.57
C SER A 358 13.55 20.40 -10.67
N LEU A 359 14.56 19.97 -11.43
CA LEU A 359 14.91 18.56 -11.59
C LEU A 359 15.36 17.92 -10.27
N VAL A 360 16.22 18.61 -9.50
CA VAL A 360 16.63 18.16 -8.17
C VAL A 360 15.41 18.05 -7.25
N GLY A 361 14.50 19.03 -7.29
CA GLY A 361 13.24 19.00 -6.56
C GLY A 361 12.39 17.77 -6.87
N VAL A 362 12.21 17.44 -8.16
CA VAL A 362 11.47 16.25 -8.61
C VAL A 362 12.03 14.97 -8.00
N PHE A 363 13.35 14.77 -8.03
CA PHE A 363 13.96 13.55 -7.51
C PHE A 363 13.89 13.44 -5.99
N PHE A 364 14.26 14.50 -5.28
CA PHE A 364 14.32 14.47 -3.82
C PHE A 364 12.92 14.44 -3.17
N PHE A 365 11.98 15.25 -3.65
CA PHE A 365 10.59 15.12 -3.21
C PHE A 365 9.96 13.80 -3.68
N GLY A 366 10.36 13.29 -4.84
CA GLY A 366 9.96 11.97 -5.33
C GLY A 366 10.31 10.85 -4.37
N ILE A 367 11.52 10.83 -3.81
CA ILE A 367 11.95 9.82 -2.82
C ILE A 367 11.11 9.88 -1.55
N GLU A 368 10.84 11.09 -1.06
CA GLU A 368 10.01 11.32 0.12
C GLU A 368 8.55 10.86 -0.11
N GLU A 369 7.98 11.23 -1.25
CA GLU A 369 6.62 10.86 -1.66
C GLU A 369 6.47 9.35 -1.87
N LEU A 370 7.47 8.69 -2.48
CA LEU A 370 7.53 7.24 -2.56
C LEU A 370 7.43 6.60 -1.16
N GLY A 371 8.13 7.17 -0.19
CA GLY A 371 8.08 6.73 1.19
C GLY A 371 6.67 6.82 1.80
N VAL A 372 5.97 7.92 1.55
CA VAL A 372 4.59 8.13 2.02
C VAL A 372 3.63 7.13 1.37
N GLN A 373 3.76 6.88 0.07
CA GLN A 373 2.85 5.99 -0.66
C GLN A 373 2.95 4.52 -0.22
N ILE A 374 4.13 4.07 0.21
CA ILE A 374 4.33 2.68 0.68
C ILE A 374 4.12 2.52 2.19
N GLU A 375 4.06 3.62 2.95
CA GLU A 375 3.87 3.59 4.41
C GLU A 375 2.51 3.01 4.83
N GLU A 376 1.49 3.13 3.98
CA GLU A 376 0.16 2.55 4.18
C GLU A 376 -0.06 1.32 3.25
N PRO A 377 0.38 0.11 3.65
CA PRO A 377 0.49 -1.03 2.76
C PRO A 377 -0.86 -1.55 2.26
N PHE A 378 -1.89 -1.59 3.12
CA PHE A 378 -3.19 -2.17 2.77
C PHE A 378 -3.96 -1.39 1.70
N SER A 379 -3.56 -0.12 1.46
CA SER A 379 -4.13 0.70 0.39
C SER A 379 -3.66 0.27 -1.01
N ILE A 380 -2.47 -0.31 -1.11
CA ILE A 380 -1.81 -0.71 -2.37
C ILE A 380 -1.66 -2.22 -2.54
N LEU A 381 -1.79 -3.01 -1.47
CA LEU A 381 -1.76 -4.48 -1.57
C LEU A 381 -2.97 -5.01 -2.36
N PRO A 382 -2.79 -6.03 -3.23
CA PRO A 382 -3.86 -6.64 -4.01
C PRO A 382 -4.72 -7.60 -3.16
N LEU A 383 -5.42 -7.05 -2.15
CA LEU A 383 -6.21 -7.85 -1.21
C LEU A 383 -7.39 -8.58 -1.88
N GLU A 384 -7.95 -8.05 -2.97
CA GLU A 384 -8.96 -8.74 -3.79
C GLU A 384 -8.42 -10.05 -4.33
N ASP A 385 -7.28 -10.01 -5.01
CA ASP A 385 -6.72 -11.19 -5.67
C ASP A 385 -6.35 -12.29 -4.65
N TYR A 386 -5.89 -11.89 -3.46
CA TYR A 386 -5.63 -12.83 -2.36
C TYR A 386 -6.91 -13.50 -1.87
N VAL A 387 -8.01 -12.75 -1.74
CA VAL A 387 -9.32 -13.30 -1.36
C VAL A 387 -9.89 -14.19 -2.47
N ASP A 388 -9.75 -13.78 -3.73
CA ASP A 388 -10.18 -14.55 -4.90
C ASP A 388 -9.37 -15.85 -5.05
N CYS A 389 -8.11 -15.86 -4.62
CA CYS A 389 -7.30 -17.08 -4.51
C CYS A 389 -7.91 -18.07 -3.50
N ILE A 390 -8.28 -17.59 -2.30
CA ILE A 390 -8.95 -18.41 -1.27
C ILE A 390 -10.28 -18.93 -1.80
N GLU A 391 -11.11 -18.08 -2.42
CA GLU A 391 -12.40 -18.49 -2.98
C GLU A 391 -12.25 -19.56 -4.08
N ARG A 392 -11.22 -19.45 -4.93
CA ARG A 392 -10.93 -20.45 -5.97
C ARG A 392 -10.45 -21.78 -5.38
N ASN A 393 -9.61 -21.75 -4.34
CA ASN A 393 -9.10 -22.96 -3.70
C ASN A 393 -10.20 -23.75 -2.97
N GLU A 394 -11.28 -23.08 -2.57
CA GLU A 394 -12.37 -23.68 -1.80
C GLU A 394 -13.59 -24.10 -2.63
N LYS A 395 -13.73 -23.59 -3.85
CA LYS A 395 -14.70 -24.16 -4.80
C LYS A 395 -14.22 -25.56 -5.19
N PRO A 396 -15.12 -26.57 -5.21
CA PRO A 396 -14.79 -27.84 -5.85
C PRO A 396 -14.30 -27.53 -7.25
N SER A 397 -13.11 -27.99 -7.63
CA SER A 397 -12.73 -28.03 -9.03
C SER A 397 -13.88 -28.72 -9.77
N ASP A 398 -14.47 -28.05 -10.76
CA ASP A 398 -15.36 -28.73 -11.70
C ASP A 398 -14.64 -30.02 -12.12
N PRO A 399 -15.33 -31.18 -12.13
CA PRO A 399 -14.69 -32.41 -12.56
C PRO A 399 -14.03 -32.12 -13.90
N VAL A 400 -12.72 -32.36 -13.97
CA VAL A 400 -11.96 -32.26 -15.22
C VAL A 400 -12.75 -33.09 -16.22
N VAL A 401 -13.38 -32.43 -17.20
CA VAL A 401 -14.02 -33.11 -18.32
C VAL A 401 -12.90 -33.85 -19.04
N GLY A 402 -12.74 -35.14 -18.76
CA GLY A 402 -11.66 -35.94 -19.33
C GLY A 402 -11.16 -37.14 -18.53
N GLU A 403 -11.92 -37.70 -17.59
CA GLU A 403 -11.57 -39.00 -16.98
C GLU A 403 -12.05 -40.21 -17.81
N ASP A 404 -12.20 -40.01 -19.13
CA ASP A 404 -12.42 -41.07 -20.14
C ASP A 404 -11.23 -41.16 -21.13
N ALA A 405 -10.03 -40.72 -20.74
CA ALA A 405 -8.82 -40.95 -21.53
C ALA A 405 -8.29 -42.37 -21.24
N GLU A 406 -8.48 -43.27 -22.22
CA GLU A 406 -7.96 -44.63 -22.18
C GLU A 406 -6.46 -44.69 -21.80
N PRO A 407 -6.03 -45.74 -21.08
CA PRO A 407 -4.63 -45.93 -20.78
C PRO A 407 -3.84 -46.15 -22.07
N TRP A 408 -2.80 -45.33 -22.25
CA TRP A 408 -1.83 -45.42 -23.33
C TRP A 408 -1.30 -46.85 -23.51
N ASN A 409 -1.67 -47.49 -24.62
CA ASN A 409 -0.95 -48.61 -25.23
C ASN A 409 0.07 -48.09 -26.25
#